data_AF-A0A562IIA2-F1
#
_entry.id   AF-A0A562IIA2-F1
#
_cell.length_a   1.000
_cell.length_b   1.000
_cell.length_c   1.000
_cell.angle_alpha   90.00
_cell.angle_beta   90.00
_cell.angle_gamma   90.00
#
_symmetry.space_group_name_H-M   'P 1'
#
loop_
_entity.id
_entity.type
_entity.pdbx_description
1 polymer ?
#
loop_
_entity_poly.entity_id
_entity_poly.type
_entity_poly.pdbx_seq_one_letter_code
_entity_poly.pdbx_strand_id
1 'polypeptide(L)'
;MTELLAPLQRVSLPSSWGRPQPGQGVPVGRHVARYLRQASQAVGAAVARLLPDAGSRVPVLERGPWEAPGSVTPGPAGWFALAVEADRSGFRLGGRPLTATDLAQAIWHCPRWRGRPVLLVTQPSAPADGAVAVLHQLAVDLGTPVYASDAGIHFTFGRASTSGLFWCWRPDGGAEPEPAGRLLPLLGPVRVRHTPTGGAPGRDQLSSAPPRPVPPPVTTDPGTAPSPAAAAASAPGLSSEAEPALGVLGLAVPAIEVPRPDLSVRRMVLPDFAPPRLELDTCRTLAADLAAATPDTTDAPATAPDTTDATPTGPGTADGPATGVDAGSPPAPRAVRPGAAWFGVRARTDETDRERLRTVLGWKFQAHSRTVTRALSLRPGLRSAVGEYDVMAGLVAVLALLNGVGERVNGALRGGGTPDEDVQLLARCARAGLEQLPAVGGPVFAAAPAGLEVTDRYRAGDLLVEPAFTAVSLTGGAEGGAGRYAIWSATARRLDQLGVPDGPGARAGRAMFAAGTRFTVLGTDEGPDGAPCVLLREIVVGHQRGLDERVAGKLREALAAQPRGAASAPLPWPLGFAAGDHPFALQPEQGGDIHEGVNP
;
A
#
# COMPACT_ATOMS: atom_id res chain seq x y z
N MET A 1 -13.88 -63.33 17.02
CA MET A 1 -14.27 -61.93 17.35
C MET A 1 -14.33 -61.15 16.06
N THR A 2 -15.31 -61.54 15.27
CA THR A 2 -15.78 -60.93 14.03
C THR A 2 -17.06 -60.21 14.43
N GLU A 3 -17.37 -59.07 13.82
CA GLU A 3 -18.49 -58.14 14.13
C GLU A 3 -18.17 -57.00 15.10
N LEU A 4 -18.06 -55.78 14.56
CA LEU A 4 -18.83 -54.59 14.96
C LEU A 4 -18.25 -53.33 14.29
N LEU A 5 -18.43 -53.18 12.98
CA LEU A 5 -18.37 -51.87 12.30
C LEU A 5 -19.35 -51.83 11.10
N ALA A 6 -20.63 -51.67 11.42
CA ALA A 6 -21.70 -51.04 10.62
C ALA A 6 -22.89 -50.90 11.58
N PRO A 7 -23.59 -49.74 11.71
CA PRO A 7 -24.11 -48.97 10.58
C PRO A 7 -24.12 -47.43 10.77
N LEU A 8 -23.60 -46.67 9.80
CA LEU A 8 -23.97 -45.25 9.58
C LEU A 8 -24.16 -45.02 8.08
N GLN A 9 -25.04 -45.79 7.47
CA GLN A 9 -25.67 -45.45 6.20
C GLN A 9 -27.18 -45.54 6.37
N ARG A 10 -27.86 -44.48 5.89
CA ARG A 10 -29.31 -44.17 5.97
C ARG A 10 -29.69 -43.18 7.07
N VAL A 11 -29.23 -41.94 6.90
CA VAL A 11 -30.11 -40.81 7.22
C VAL A 11 -30.94 -40.55 5.97
N SER A 12 -32.21 -40.98 6.00
CA SER A 12 -33.18 -40.57 4.99
C SER A 12 -33.35 -39.05 5.07
N LEU A 13 -33.03 -38.35 3.98
CA LEU A 13 -33.37 -36.93 3.84
C LEU A 13 -34.89 -36.77 4.00
N PRO A 14 -35.36 -35.73 4.73
CA PRO A 14 -36.79 -35.47 4.84
C PRO A 14 -37.39 -35.21 3.45
N SER A 15 -38.52 -35.85 3.17
CA SER A 15 -39.30 -35.75 1.92
C SER A 15 -39.81 -34.34 1.59
N SER A 16 -39.49 -33.34 2.39
CA SER A 16 -39.79 -31.92 2.16
C SER A 16 -38.78 -31.20 1.25
N TRP A 17 -37.76 -31.89 0.71
CA TRP A 17 -36.85 -31.38 -0.31
C TRP A 17 -37.44 -31.41 -1.73
N GLY A 18 -38.70 -30.98 -1.88
CA GLY A 18 -39.24 -30.64 -3.20
C GLY A 18 -38.44 -29.48 -3.77
N ARG A 19 -37.79 -29.66 -4.93
CA ARG A 19 -37.17 -28.55 -5.68
C ARG A 19 -38.26 -27.49 -5.90
N PRO A 20 -38.13 -26.26 -5.35
CA PRO A 20 -39.05 -25.21 -5.71
C PRO A 20 -38.79 -24.89 -7.19
N GLN A 21 -39.75 -25.20 -8.06
CA GLN A 21 -39.76 -24.61 -9.40
C GLN A 21 -39.81 -23.10 -9.22
N PRO A 22 -38.96 -22.34 -9.91
CA PRO A 22 -39.02 -20.88 -9.83
C PRO A 22 -40.40 -20.43 -10.34
N GLY A 23 -41.17 -19.79 -9.47
CA GLY A 23 -42.34 -19.04 -9.90
C GLY A 23 -41.89 -17.97 -10.89
N GLN A 24 -42.53 -17.89 -12.05
CA GLN A 24 -42.25 -16.86 -13.06
C GLN A 24 -42.24 -15.48 -12.41
N GLY A 25 -41.13 -14.75 -12.54
CA GLY A 25 -41.01 -13.34 -12.13
C GLY A 25 -40.12 -13.02 -10.92
N VAL A 26 -39.52 -14.01 -10.23
CA VAL A 26 -38.56 -13.71 -9.14
C VAL A 26 -37.13 -13.59 -9.68
N PRO A 27 -36.39 -12.49 -9.41
CA PRO A 27 -35.00 -12.35 -9.84
C PRO A 27 -34.13 -13.47 -9.26
N VAL A 28 -33.34 -14.13 -10.13
CA VAL A 28 -32.47 -15.27 -9.82
C VAL A 28 -31.59 -15.02 -8.57
N GLY A 29 -31.14 -13.78 -8.36
CA GLY A 29 -30.34 -13.40 -7.19
C GLY A 29 -31.02 -13.60 -5.83
N ARG A 30 -32.36 -13.42 -5.73
CA ARG A 30 -33.09 -13.65 -4.47
C ARG A 30 -33.19 -15.14 -4.12
N HIS A 31 -33.27 -16.01 -5.11
CA HIS A 31 -33.28 -17.46 -4.88
C HIS A 31 -31.92 -17.98 -4.43
N VAL A 32 -30.83 -17.50 -5.04
CA VAL A 32 -29.46 -17.86 -4.63
C VAL A 32 -29.19 -17.40 -3.19
N ALA A 33 -29.56 -16.18 -2.83
CA ALA A 33 -29.38 -15.67 -1.47
C ALA A 33 -30.18 -16.46 -0.41
N ARG A 34 -31.40 -16.90 -0.76
CA ARG A 34 -32.24 -17.73 0.12
C ARG A 34 -31.66 -19.13 0.29
N TYR A 35 -31.18 -19.73 -0.80
CA TYR A 35 -30.56 -21.05 -0.81
C TYR A 35 -29.26 -21.08 0.02
N LEU A 36 -28.38 -20.08 -0.15
CA LEU A 36 -27.14 -19.98 0.63
C LEU A 36 -27.41 -19.79 2.13
N ARG A 37 -28.45 -19.01 2.48
CA ARG A 37 -28.87 -18.83 3.88
C ARG A 37 -29.39 -20.14 4.48
N GLN A 38 -30.21 -20.89 3.75
CA GLN A 38 -30.71 -22.19 4.21
C GLN A 38 -29.60 -23.25 4.30
N ALA A 39 -28.66 -23.26 3.36
CA ALA A 39 -27.50 -24.15 3.42
C ALA A 39 -26.60 -23.84 4.63
N SER A 40 -26.33 -22.57 4.91
CA SER A 40 -25.56 -22.14 6.10
C SER A 40 -26.25 -22.53 7.42
N GLN A 41 -27.57 -22.37 7.51
CA GLN A 41 -28.35 -22.77 8.68
C GLN A 41 -28.37 -24.31 8.86
N ALA A 42 -28.47 -25.06 7.77
CA ALA A 42 -28.43 -26.52 7.82
C ALA A 42 -27.06 -27.06 8.25
N VAL A 43 -25.96 -26.43 7.80
CA VAL A 43 -24.60 -26.75 8.25
C VAL A 43 -24.42 -26.43 9.74
N GLY A 44 -24.89 -25.26 10.20
CA GLY A 44 -24.86 -24.90 11.63
C GLY A 44 -25.63 -25.88 12.50
N ALA A 45 -26.81 -26.32 12.05
CA ALA A 45 -27.63 -27.30 12.76
C ALA A 45 -27.03 -28.72 12.73
N ALA A 46 -26.32 -29.10 11.66
CA ALA A 46 -25.65 -30.39 11.56
C ALA A 46 -24.40 -30.44 12.46
N VAL A 47 -23.62 -29.37 12.51
CA VAL A 47 -22.45 -29.24 13.41
C VAL A 47 -22.87 -29.29 14.87
N ALA A 48 -23.98 -28.62 15.24
CA ALA A 48 -24.52 -28.64 16.59
C ALA A 48 -25.02 -30.04 17.05
N ARG A 49 -25.36 -30.93 16.10
CA ARG A 49 -25.81 -32.30 16.41
C ARG A 49 -24.66 -33.31 16.48
N LEU A 50 -23.52 -33.00 15.89
CA LEU A 50 -22.36 -33.90 15.83
C LEU A 50 -21.43 -33.79 17.05
N LEU A 51 -21.62 -32.79 17.92
CA LEU A 51 -20.82 -32.55 19.12
C LEU A 51 -21.72 -32.27 20.35
N PRO A 52 -22.38 -33.28 20.93
CA PRO A 52 -23.33 -33.05 22.03
C PRO A 52 -22.67 -32.79 23.40
N ASP A 53 -21.39 -33.13 23.58
CA ASP A 53 -20.71 -33.14 24.90
C ASP A 53 -19.39 -32.34 24.98
N ALA A 54 -19.06 -31.52 23.99
CA ALA A 54 -17.93 -30.59 24.10
C ALA A 54 -18.36 -29.27 24.77
N GLY A 55 -18.77 -29.36 26.04
CA GLY A 55 -19.09 -28.23 26.91
C GLY A 55 -17.88 -27.42 27.40
N SER A 56 -16.78 -27.36 26.64
CA SER A 56 -15.63 -26.49 26.95
C SER A 56 -15.50 -25.39 25.90
N ARG A 57 -15.87 -24.19 26.34
CA ARG A 57 -15.62 -22.87 25.78
C ARG A 57 -14.33 -22.82 24.95
N VAL A 58 -14.43 -22.96 23.64
CA VAL A 58 -13.48 -22.25 22.78
C VAL A 58 -13.83 -20.79 22.97
N PRO A 59 -12.94 -19.93 23.50
CA PRO A 59 -13.19 -18.51 23.45
C PRO A 59 -13.22 -18.13 21.97
N VAL A 60 -14.43 -18.05 21.41
CA VAL A 60 -14.63 -17.22 20.23
C VAL A 60 -14.21 -15.85 20.70
N LEU A 61 -13.03 -15.42 20.27
CA LEU A 61 -12.66 -14.02 20.43
C LEU A 61 -13.78 -13.26 19.74
N GLU A 62 -14.67 -12.67 20.54
CA GLU A 62 -15.57 -11.64 20.03
C GLU A 62 -14.71 -10.64 19.27
N ARG A 63 -15.23 -10.09 18.18
CA ARG A 63 -14.59 -9.04 17.38
C ARG A 63 -14.22 -7.89 18.30
N GLY A 64 -13.06 -8.00 18.93
CA GLY A 64 -12.60 -7.11 19.97
C GLY A 64 -11.75 -6.02 19.35
N PRO A 65 -11.24 -5.09 20.17
CA PRO A 65 -10.44 -3.98 19.70
C PRO A 65 -9.22 -4.41 18.87
N TRP A 66 -8.77 -5.67 18.92
CA TRP A 66 -7.69 -6.24 18.09
C TRP A 66 -8.06 -6.47 16.60
N GLU A 67 -9.35 -6.48 16.24
CA GLU A 67 -9.85 -6.40 14.85
C GLU A 67 -10.22 -4.96 14.42
N ALA A 68 -10.22 -4.00 15.34
CA ALA A 68 -10.46 -2.61 15.00
C ALA A 68 -9.32 -2.09 14.09
N PRO A 69 -9.64 -1.47 12.94
CA PRO A 69 -8.64 -0.83 12.10
C PRO A 69 -7.84 0.18 12.93
N GLY A 70 -6.57 -0.14 13.25
CA GLY A 70 -5.67 0.76 13.98
C GLY A 70 -5.16 0.28 15.35
N SER A 71 -5.61 -0.85 15.90
CA SER A 71 -5.07 -1.37 17.17
C SER A 71 -3.87 -2.31 17.00
N VAL A 72 -3.72 -2.90 15.81
CA VAL A 72 -2.53 -3.64 15.42
C VAL A 72 -1.61 -2.64 14.75
N THR A 73 -0.55 -2.21 15.44
CA THR A 73 0.58 -1.59 14.76
C THR A 73 0.97 -2.55 13.65
N PRO A 74 0.90 -2.16 12.36
CA PRO A 74 1.17 -3.09 11.27
C PRO A 74 2.58 -3.65 11.49
N GLY A 75 2.64 -4.94 11.81
CA GLY A 75 3.90 -5.62 12.04
C GLY A 75 4.79 -5.51 10.80
N PRO A 76 6.11 -5.76 10.95
CA PRO A 76 7.03 -5.80 9.83
C PRO A 76 6.50 -6.76 8.75
N ALA A 77 6.80 -6.50 7.48
CA ALA A 77 6.35 -7.35 6.39
C ALA A 77 6.78 -8.81 6.64
N GLY A 78 5.85 -9.75 6.48
CA GLY A 78 6.09 -11.17 6.75
C GLY A 78 5.81 -11.63 8.19
N TRP A 79 5.47 -10.73 9.12
CA TRP A 79 5.22 -11.05 10.53
C TRP A 79 3.74 -11.00 10.91
N PHE A 80 3.34 -11.81 11.88
CA PHE A 80 2.07 -11.67 12.59
C PHE A 80 2.34 -11.04 13.97
N ALA A 81 2.12 -9.73 14.09
CA ALA A 81 2.37 -9.00 15.32
C ALA A 81 1.10 -8.95 16.20
N LEU A 82 1.26 -9.23 17.49
CA LEU A 82 0.17 -9.23 18.46
C LEU A 82 0.61 -8.55 19.76
N ALA A 83 -0.18 -7.58 20.24
CA ALA A 83 0.04 -6.98 21.55
C ALA A 83 -0.65 -7.82 22.64
N VAL A 84 0.15 -8.38 23.55
CA VAL A 84 -0.31 -9.18 24.69
C VAL A 84 0.57 -8.90 25.89
N GLU A 85 0.02 -8.97 27.09
CA GLU A 85 0.82 -9.11 28.30
C GLU A 85 1.15 -10.59 28.48
N ALA A 86 2.36 -10.91 28.92
CA ALA A 86 2.78 -12.27 29.19
C ALA A 86 3.44 -12.32 30.58
N ASP A 87 3.01 -13.29 31.39
CA ASP A 87 3.57 -13.55 32.72
C ASP A 87 3.73 -15.05 32.96
N ARG A 88 4.07 -15.45 34.20
CA ARG A 88 4.23 -16.88 34.57
C ARG A 88 2.92 -17.69 34.45
N SER A 89 1.77 -17.02 34.53
CA SER A 89 0.45 -17.64 34.53
C SER A 89 -0.17 -17.75 33.13
N GLY A 90 0.34 -17.02 32.15
CA GLY A 90 -0.12 -17.10 30.76
C GLY A 90 -0.06 -15.76 30.04
N PHE A 91 -1.04 -15.54 29.16
CA PHE A 91 -1.18 -14.34 28.36
C PHE A 91 -2.39 -13.53 28.83
N ARG A 92 -2.36 -12.21 28.62
CA ARG A 92 -3.56 -11.37 28.71
C ARG A 92 -3.75 -10.60 27.42
N LEU A 93 -4.92 -10.74 26.82
CA LEU A 93 -5.34 -10.00 25.63
C LEU A 93 -6.51 -9.10 25.99
N GLY A 94 -6.27 -7.78 26.03
CA GLY A 94 -7.26 -6.81 26.50
C GLY A 94 -7.70 -7.08 27.96
N GLY A 95 -6.75 -7.46 28.82
CA GLY A 95 -6.99 -7.79 30.23
C GLY A 95 -7.60 -9.19 30.49
N ARG A 96 -8.07 -9.90 29.45
CA ARG A 96 -8.61 -11.26 29.60
C ARG A 96 -7.48 -12.29 29.68
N PRO A 97 -7.40 -13.14 30.72
CA PRO A 97 -6.39 -14.17 30.82
C PRO A 97 -6.64 -15.28 29.78
N LEU A 98 -5.57 -15.74 29.14
CA LEU A 98 -5.54 -16.78 28.12
C LEU A 98 -4.39 -17.74 28.41
N THR A 99 -4.63 -19.04 28.25
CA THR A 99 -3.55 -20.02 28.22
C THR A 99 -2.78 -19.92 26.88
N ALA A 100 -1.60 -20.54 26.80
CA ALA A 100 -0.86 -20.63 25.54
C ALA A 100 -1.70 -21.29 24.43
N THR A 101 -2.44 -22.35 24.78
CA THR A 101 -3.30 -23.10 23.86
C THR A 101 -4.50 -22.26 23.39
N ASP A 102 -5.15 -21.50 24.29
CA ASP A 102 -6.24 -20.59 23.91
C ASP A 102 -5.74 -19.52 22.93
N LEU A 103 -4.56 -18.96 23.20
CA LEU A 103 -3.95 -17.96 22.34
C LEU A 103 -3.54 -18.54 20.98
N ALA A 104 -2.97 -19.75 20.95
CA ALA A 104 -2.63 -20.45 19.72
C ALA A 104 -3.87 -20.70 18.86
N GLN A 105 -4.97 -21.17 19.48
CA GLN A 105 -6.24 -21.40 18.80
C GLN A 105 -6.83 -20.11 18.22
N ALA A 106 -6.77 -19.02 18.99
CA ALA A 106 -7.15 -17.69 18.51
C ALA A 106 -6.35 -17.25 17.27
N ILE A 107 -5.02 -17.45 17.29
CA ILE A 107 -4.14 -17.12 16.17
C ILE A 107 -4.43 -18.00 14.94
N TRP A 108 -4.66 -19.30 15.13
CA TRP A 108 -5.05 -20.23 14.07
C TRP A 108 -6.34 -19.83 13.34
N HIS A 109 -7.31 -19.34 14.09
CA HIS A 109 -8.57 -18.86 13.52
C HIS A 109 -8.46 -17.47 12.86
N CYS A 110 -7.33 -16.77 13.00
CA CYS A 110 -7.10 -15.49 12.36
C CYS A 110 -6.74 -15.69 10.86
N PRO A 111 -7.56 -15.23 9.90
CA PRO A 111 -7.29 -15.40 8.46
C PRO A 111 -5.99 -14.75 8.00
N ARG A 112 -5.47 -13.80 8.77
CA ARG A 112 -4.24 -13.07 8.48
C ARG A 112 -2.99 -13.81 8.91
N TRP A 113 -3.04 -14.77 9.83
CA TRP A 113 -1.82 -15.40 10.36
C TRP A 113 -1.04 -16.15 9.28
N ARG A 114 -1.71 -17.04 8.52
CA ARG A 114 -1.14 -17.78 7.39
C ARG A 114 0.18 -18.50 7.70
N GLY A 115 0.37 -18.98 8.93
CA GLY A 115 1.60 -19.68 9.35
C GLY A 115 2.84 -18.80 9.44
N ARG A 116 2.67 -17.47 9.55
CA ARG A 116 3.78 -16.52 9.68
C ARG A 116 4.35 -16.55 11.11
N PRO A 117 5.65 -16.30 11.30
CA PRO A 117 6.22 -16.12 12.64
C PRO A 117 5.47 -15.05 13.43
N VAL A 118 5.29 -15.32 14.72
CA VAL A 118 4.53 -14.45 15.62
C VAL A 118 5.48 -13.53 16.36
N LEU A 119 5.19 -12.22 16.35
CA LEU A 119 5.89 -11.21 17.14
C LEU A 119 4.96 -10.72 18.24
N LEU A 120 5.31 -10.98 19.50
CA LEU A 120 4.58 -10.46 20.65
C LEU A 120 5.12 -9.08 21.04
N VAL A 121 4.24 -8.09 21.01
CA VAL A 121 4.51 -6.74 21.50
C VAL A 121 4.07 -6.70 22.96
N THR A 122 4.98 -7.11 23.84
CA THR A 122 4.76 -7.15 25.29
C THR A 122 4.76 -5.73 25.85
N GLN A 123 3.78 -5.40 26.69
CA GLN A 123 3.80 -4.14 27.43
C GLN A 123 4.91 -4.19 28.50
N PRO A 124 5.58 -3.05 28.78
CA PRO A 124 6.77 -3.00 29.60
C PRO A 124 6.39 -3.16 31.08
N SER A 125 6.21 -4.38 31.57
CA SER A 125 5.92 -4.60 33.01
C SER A 125 6.36 -5.93 33.61
N ALA A 126 7.08 -6.81 32.90
CA ALA A 126 7.63 -8.00 33.57
C ALA A 126 8.99 -8.42 33.02
N PRO A 127 9.97 -8.76 33.89
CA PRO A 127 11.20 -9.41 33.44
C PRO A 127 10.85 -10.72 32.72
N ALA A 128 11.47 -10.93 31.56
CA ALA A 128 11.25 -12.08 30.69
C ALA A 128 11.39 -13.44 31.42
N ASP A 129 12.09 -13.45 32.55
CA ASP A 129 12.34 -14.61 33.44
C ASP A 129 11.07 -15.36 33.88
N GLY A 130 9.89 -14.74 33.79
CA GLY A 130 8.62 -15.40 34.12
C GLY A 130 7.91 -16.10 32.96
N ALA A 131 8.02 -15.58 31.74
CA ALA A 131 7.14 -15.99 30.63
C ALA A 131 7.75 -17.08 29.74
N VAL A 132 8.99 -17.53 30.02
CA VAL A 132 9.76 -18.45 29.16
C VAL A 132 8.97 -19.72 28.81
N ALA A 133 8.37 -20.38 29.82
CA ALA A 133 7.64 -21.63 29.60
C ALA A 133 6.36 -21.44 28.75
N VAL A 134 5.60 -20.36 28.99
CA VAL A 134 4.35 -20.10 28.25
C VAL A 134 4.62 -19.64 26.81
N LEU A 135 5.74 -18.94 26.57
CA LEU A 135 6.19 -18.54 25.23
C LEU A 135 6.69 -19.72 24.42
N HIS A 136 7.44 -20.64 25.04
CA HIS A 136 7.83 -21.89 24.42
C HIS A 136 6.62 -22.75 24.06
N GLN A 137 5.68 -22.93 25.00
CA GLN A 137 4.44 -23.67 24.72
C GLN A 137 3.64 -23.05 23.57
N LEU A 138 3.55 -21.72 23.51
CA LEU A 138 2.88 -21.04 22.39
C LEU A 138 3.56 -21.34 21.04
N ALA A 139 4.90 -21.38 20.99
CA ALA A 139 5.64 -21.72 19.78
C ALA A 139 5.37 -23.17 19.34
N VAL A 140 5.34 -24.11 20.29
CA VAL A 140 4.99 -25.52 20.07
C VAL A 140 3.57 -25.64 19.54
N ASP A 141 2.59 -25.01 20.21
CA ASP A 141 1.17 -25.08 19.84
C ASP A 141 0.91 -24.48 18.45
N LEU A 142 1.64 -23.41 18.09
CA LEU A 142 1.52 -22.79 16.76
C LEU A 142 2.27 -23.54 15.65
N GLY A 143 3.29 -24.33 16.00
CA GLY A 143 4.22 -24.92 15.03
C GLY A 143 5.07 -23.87 14.28
N THR A 144 5.20 -22.66 14.82
CA THR A 144 5.97 -21.56 14.20
C THR A 144 6.77 -20.80 15.24
N PRO A 145 7.93 -20.20 14.86
CA PRO A 145 8.71 -19.38 15.79
C PRO A 145 7.92 -18.21 16.39
N VAL A 146 8.06 -18.03 17.70
CA VAL A 146 7.51 -16.90 18.47
C VAL A 146 8.66 -16.00 18.91
N TYR A 147 8.49 -14.69 18.71
CA TYR A 147 9.47 -13.67 19.07
C TYR A 147 8.88 -12.71 20.08
N ALA A 148 9.68 -12.32 21.07
CA ALA A 148 9.35 -11.26 22.01
C ALA A 148 10.60 -10.40 22.27
N SER A 149 10.41 -9.19 22.78
CA SER A 149 11.52 -8.35 23.24
C SER A 149 11.49 -8.18 24.75
N ASP A 150 12.67 -8.11 25.35
CA ASP A 150 12.87 -7.71 26.75
C ASP A 150 12.78 -6.18 26.96
N ALA A 151 12.59 -5.41 25.89
CA ALA A 151 12.41 -3.96 25.93
C ALA A 151 11.35 -3.49 24.91
N GLY A 152 11.07 -2.18 24.88
CA GLY A 152 10.09 -1.60 23.97
C GLY A 152 10.45 -1.81 22.49
N ILE A 153 9.46 -2.19 21.68
CA ILE A 153 9.62 -2.40 20.24
C ILE A 153 9.30 -1.11 19.48
N HIS A 154 10.23 -0.67 18.65
CA HIS A 154 10.07 0.44 17.71
C HIS A 154 9.95 -0.08 16.29
N PHE A 155 8.95 0.39 15.54
CA PHE A 155 8.77 0.06 14.13
C PHE A 155 9.23 1.23 13.25
N THR A 156 10.18 0.97 12.35
CA THR A 156 10.69 1.95 11.38
C THR A 156 10.81 1.32 10.00
N PHE A 157 10.16 1.93 8.99
CA PHE A 157 10.25 1.50 7.58
C PHE A 157 10.05 0.00 7.33
N GLY A 158 9.07 -0.61 8.01
CA GLY A 158 8.78 -2.04 7.88
C GLY A 158 9.80 -2.95 8.58
N ARG A 159 10.64 -2.41 9.46
CA ARG A 159 11.53 -3.15 10.37
C ARG A 159 11.10 -2.93 11.82
N ALA A 160 11.38 -3.91 12.66
CA ALA A 160 11.22 -3.82 14.10
C ALA A 160 12.60 -3.86 14.78
N SER A 161 12.82 -2.89 15.67
CA SER A 161 14.04 -2.72 16.45
C SER A 161 13.67 -2.55 17.93
N THR A 162 14.54 -2.99 18.82
CA THR A 162 14.39 -2.82 20.27
C THR A 162 15.68 -2.26 20.88
N SER A 163 15.58 -1.57 22.02
CA SER A 163 16.75 -1.13 22.78
C SER A 163 17.44 -2.29 23.52
N GLY A 164 16.71 -3.39 23.75
CA GLY A 164 17.21 -4.62 24.35
C GLY A 164 17.53 -5.69 23.30
N LEU A 165 17.09 -6.92 23.52
CA LEU A 165 17.19 -8.04 22.59
C LEU A 165 15.81 -8.57 22.20
N PHE A 166 15.74 -9.09 20.98
CA PHE A 166 14.71 -10.05 20.60
C PHE A 166 15.14 -11.44 21.01
N TRP A 167 14.18 -12.20 21.52
CA TRP A 167 14.31 -13.58 21.93
C TRP A 167 13.38 -14.42 21.04
N CYS A 168 13.84 -15.60 20.62
CA CYS A 168 13.14 -16.49 19.72
C CYS A 168 12.91 -17.85 20.37
N TRP A 169 11.65 -18.27 20.42
CA TRP A 169 11.25 -19.62 20.81
C TRP A 169 10.87 -20.39 19.55
N ARG A 170 11.53 -21.53 19.31
CA ARG A 170 11.26 -22.41 18.17
C ARG A 170 10.42 -23.61 18.62
N PRO A 171 9.48 -24.10 17.79
CA PRO A 171 8.66 -25.26 18.13
C PRO A 171 9.51 -26.52 18.43
N ASP A 172 10.58 -26.72 17.65
CA ASP A 172 11.49 -27.87 17.81
C ASP A 172 12.70 -27.54 18.71
N GLY A 173 12.73 -26.36 19.32
CA GLY A 173 13.81 -25.90 20.19
C GLY A 173 13.60 -26.32 21.64
N GLY A 174 14.66 -26.20 22.45
CA GLY A 174 14.54 -26.30 23.90
C GLY A 174 13.68 -25.15 24.49
N ALA A 175 13.36 -25.26 25.78
CA ALA A 175 12.60 -24.22 26.49
C ALA A 175 13.37 -22.89 26.60
N GLU A 176 14.70 -22.93 26.45
CA GLU A 176 15.56 -21.76 26.49
C GLU A 176 15.48 -20.97 25.16
N PRO A 177 15.20 -19.66 25.20
CA PRO A 177 15.10 -18.84 24.00
C PRO A 177 16.46 -18.60 23.35
N GLU A 178 16.48 -18.56 22.01
CA GLU A 178 17.64 -18.13 21.25
C GLU A 178 17.66 -16.60 21.10
N PRO A 179 18.79 -15.91 21.35
CA PRO A 179 18.90 -14.48 21.10
C PRO A 179 18.88 -14.19 19.59
N ALA A 180 17.94 -13.35 19.14
CA ALA A 180 17.75 -12.96 17.74
C ALA A 180 18.37 -11.59 17.37
N GLY A 181 19.02 -10.93 18.35
CA GLY A 181 19.66 -9.61 18.18
C GLY A 181 18.73 -8.43 18.44
N ARG A 182 19.20 -7.20 18.16
CA ARG A 182 18.42 -5.95 18.38
C ARG A 182 17.46 -5.58 17.25
N LEU A 183 17.58 -6.29 16.13
CA LEU A 183 16.76 -6.11 14.93
C LEU A 183 16.12 -7.46 14.63
N LEU A 184 14.81 -7.46 14.36
CA LEU A 184 14.15 -8.68 13.94
C LEU A 184 14.73 -9.16 12.60
N PRO A 185 15.00 -10.47 12.46
CA PRO A 185 15.49 -11.02 11.21
C PRO A 185 14.53 -10.71 10.07
N LEU A 186 15.06 -10.32 8.91
CA LEU A 186 14.26 -10.18 7.71
C LEU A 186 13.82 -11.58 7.28
N LEU A 187 12.53 -11.86 7.39
CA LEU A 187 11.98 -13.09 6.85
C LEU A 187 12.09 -13.00 5.33
N GLY A 188 12.95 -13.85 4.75
CA GLY A 188 12.89 -14.14 3.32
C GLY A 188 11.50 -14.71 2.96
N PRO A 189 11.19 -14.91 1.67
CA PRO A 189 9.93 -15.52 1.25
C PRO A 189 9.78 -16.90 1.90
N VAL A 190 8.95 -16.97 2.96
CA VAL A 190 8.71 -18.20 3.72
C VAL A 190 7.87 -19.13 2.85
N ARG A 191 8.47 -20.25 2.42
CA ARG A 191 7.71 -21.37 1.87
C ARG A 191 7.18 -22.19 3.04
N VAL A 192 5.89 -22.09 3.32
CA VAL A 192 5.20 -22.98 4.27
C VAL A 192 5.29 -24.39 3.68
N ARG A 193 6.12 -25.25 4.27
CA ARG A 193 6.03 -26.70 4.03
C ARG A 193 4.85 -27.21 4.83
N HIS A 194 3.75 -27.53 4.15
CA HIS A 194 2.74 -28.38 4.74
C HIS A 194 3.32 -29.78 4.89
N THR A 195 3.61 -30.20 6.13
CA THR A 195 3.81 -31.60 6.46
C THR A 195 2.45 -32.30 6.37
N PRO A 196 2.28 -33.32 5.49
CA PRO A 196 1.08 -34.13 5.51
C PRO A 196 1.10 -35.00 6.77
N THR A 197 0.26 -34.64 7.75
CA THR A 197 -0.01 -35.48 8.92
C THR A 197 -0.94 -36.62 8.51
N GLY A 198 -0.47 -37.86 8.60
CA GLY A 198 -1.34 -39.05 8.70
C GLY A 198 -1.16 -40.13 7.63
N GLY A 199 -0.01 -40.81 7.62
CA GLY A 199 0.12 -42.15 7.02
C GLY A 199 0.25 -43.20 8.14
N ALA A 200 -0.82 -43.97 8.36
CA ALA A 200 -0.81 -45.11 9.28
C ALA A 200 0.11 -46.25 8.78
N PRO A 201 0.67 -47.09 9.67
CA PRO A 201 1.63 -48.12 9.29
C PRO A 201 0.90 -49.32 8.65
N GLY A 202 1.07 -49.49 7.34
CA GLY A 202 0.51 -50.59 6.55
C GLY A 202 1.59 -51.46 5.92
N ARG A 203 1.96 -52.52 6.65
CA ARG A 203 2.32 -53.90 6.23
C ARG A 203 2.74 -54.17 4.76
N ASP A 204 3.92 -54.77 4.65
CA ASP A 204 4.39 -55.78 3.68
C ASP A 204 3.95 -55.70 2.21
N GLN A 205 4.91 -55.40 1.33
CA GLN A 205 4.99 -56.12 0.06
C GLN A 205 6.43 -56.16 -0.49
N LEU A 206 6.98 -57.36 -0.49
CA LEU A 206 8.16 -57.80 -1.23
C LEU A 206 7.93 -57.60 -2.73
N SER A 207 8.79 -56.83 -3.40
CA SER A 207 8.99 -56.98 -4.84
C SER A 207 10.43 -56.60 -5.21
N SER A 208 11.22 -57.64 -5.48
CA SER A 208 12.62 -57.57 -5.92
C SER A 208 12.72 -56.98 -7.33
N ALA A 209 13.62 -56.00 -7.52
CA ALA A 209 14.11 -55.58 -8.83
C ALA A 209 15.63 -55.86 -8.92
N PRO A 210 16.17 -56.30 -10.07
CA PRO A 210 17.56 -56.72 -10.20
C PRO A 210 18.54 -55.54 -10.34
N PRO A 211 19.83 -55.73 -9.99
CA PRO A 211 20.81 -54.65 -9.94
C PRO A 211 21.35 -54.26 -11.33
N ARG A 212 21.55 -52.96 -11.51
CA ARG A 212 22.21 -52.33 -12.67
C ARG A 212 23.74 -52.31 -12.48
N PRO A 213 24.55 -52.38 -13.55
CA PRO A 213 26.01 -52.49 -13.44
C PRO A 213 26.69 -51.17 -13.10
N VAL A 214 27.75 -51.27 -12.31
CA VAL A 214 28.69 -50.21 -11.89
C VAL A 214 29.74 -49.98 -12.99
N PRO A 215 30.06 -48.73 -13.38
CA PRO A 215 31.23 -48.44 -14.22
C PRO A 215 32.53 -48.34 -13.39
N PRO A 216 33.69 -48.69 -13.96
CA PRO A 216 34.97 -48.80 -13.25
C PRO A 216 35.63 -47.43 -12.95
N PRO A 217 36.52 -47.37 -11.94
CA PRO A 217 37.23 -46.15 -11.55
C PRO A 217 38.37 -45.81 -12.51
N VAL A 218 38.52 -44.52 -12.80
CA VAL A 218 39.66 -43.94 -13.53
C VAL A 218 40.78 -43.64 -12.54
N THR A 219 41.93 -44.25 -12.80
CA THR A 219 43.22 -44.02 -12.13
C THR A 219 43.79 -42.66 -12.52
N THR A 220 44.15 -41.82 -11.55
CA THR A 220 45.02 -40.66 -11.75
C THR A 220 46.32 -40.88 -10.99
N ASP A 221 47.42 -40.96 -11.72
CA ASP A 221 48.80 -40.99 -11.22
C ASP A 221 49.33 -39.54 -11.11
N PRO A 222 50.22 -39.20 -10.15
CA PRO A 222 50.63 -37.84 -9.87
C PRO A 222 52.03 -37.51 -10.40
N GLY A 223 52.32 -36.22 -10.52
CA GLY A 223 53.68 -35.70 -10.41
C GLY A 223 54.15 -34.87 -11.59
N THR A 224 54.37 -33.58 -11.37
CA THR A 224 55.74 -33.03 -11.20
C THR A 224 55.64 -31.51 -10.94
N ALA A 225 56.44 -31.06 -9.98
CA ALA A 225 56.54 -29.73 -9.41
C ALA A 225 57.48 -28.81 -10.26
N PRO A 226 57.80 -27.55 -9.86
CA PRO A 226 57.84 -26.41 -10.79
C PRO A 226 59.21 -25.71 -10.96
N SER A 227 59.20 -24.59 -11.72
CA SER A 227 60.09 -23.40 -11.70
C SER A 227 61.37 -23.40 -12.58
N PRO A 228 62.00 -22.24 -12.88
CA PRO A 228 61.49 -20.88 -13.21
C PRO A 228 62.31 -20.16 -14.34
N ALA A 229 62.07 -18.84 -14.51
CA ALA A 229 62.92 -17.80 -15.16
C ALA A 229 62.77 -17.63 -16.69
N ALA A 230 62.85 -16.45 -17.33
CA ALA A 230 63.02 -15.05 -16.92
C ALA A 230 62.60 -14.11 -18.08
N ALA A 231 62.36 -12.85 -17.71
CA ALA A 231 62.37 -11.58 -18.43
C ALA A 231 62.68 -11.52 -19.94
N ALA A 232 61.93 -10.66 -20.67
CA ALA A 232 62.47 -9.47 -21.33
C ALA A 232 61.36 -8.58 -21.92
N ALA A 233 61.58 -7.27 -21.81
CA ALA A 233 60.75 -6.18 -22.30
C ALA A 233 60.81 -6.04 -23.83
N SER A 234 59.77 -5.45 -24.43
CA SER A 234 59.85 -4.32 -25.38
C SER A 234 58.47 -3.96 -25.94
N ALA A 235 58.02 -2.72 -25.69
CA ALA A 235 57.28 -1.91 -26.65
C ALA A 235 58.30 -1.34 -27.67
N PRO A 236 57.95 -0.64 -28.78
CA PRO A 236 56.65 -0.06 -29.17
C PRO A 236 56.27 -0.30 -30.66
N GLY A 237 55.07 0.10 -31.08
CA GLY A 237 54.74 0.15 -32.51
C GLY A 237 53.32 0.64 -32.81
N LEU A 238 53.23 1.81 -33.43
CA LEU A 238 52.02 2.50 -33.86
C LEU A 238 51.37 1.87 -35.10
N SER A 239 50.06 2.11 -35.22
CA SER A 239 49.28 2.37 -36.44
C SER A 239 48.28 1.29 -36.87
N SER A 240 47.05 1.77 -37.09
CA SER A 240 46.27 1.64 -38.33
C SER A 240 44.81 1.29 -38.06
N GLU A 241 43.96 2.18 -38.55
CA GLU A 241 42.52 2.05 -38.73
C GLU A 241 42.12 0.70 -39.33
N ALA A 242 41.04 0.13 -38.79
CA ALA A 242 40.17 -0.79 -39.51
C ALA A 242 38.73 -0.60 -38.98
N GLU A 243 37.84 -0.12 -39.86
CA GLU A 243 36.40 -0.16 -39.68
C GLU A 243 35.92 -1.59 -39.37
N PRO A 244 35.00 -1.78 -38.41
CA PRO A 244 34.21 -2.99 -38.38
C PRO A 244 32.94 -2.79 -39.22
N ALA A 245 32.87 -3.49 -40.35
CA ALA A 245 31.62 -3.80 -41.01
C ALA A 245 30.67 -4.51 -40.02
N LEU A 246 29.46 -3.97 -39.87
CA LEU A 246 28.36 -4.58 -39.11
C LEU A 246 27.95 -5.90 -39.76
N GLY A 247 28.57 -7.00 -39.32
CA GLY A 247 28.08 -8.35 -39.54
C GLY A 247 26.82 -8.58 -38.72
N VAL A 248 25.68 -8.73 -39.39
CA VAL A 248 24.42 -9.16 -38.79
C VAL A 248 24.57 -10.62 -38.34
N LEU A 249 24.84 -10.82 -37.05
CA LEU A 249 24.69 -12.13 -36.40
C LEU A 249 23.21 -12.48 -36.36
N GLY A 250 22.82 -13.51 -37.11
CA GLY A 250 21.49 -14.10 -37.06
C GLY A 250 21.17 -14.59 -35.65
N LEU A 251 20.15 -14.00 -35.03
CA LEU A 251 19.61 -14.43 -33.75
C LEU A 251 18.97 -15.82 -33.92
N ALA A 252 19.57 -16.83 -33.29
CA ALA A 252 18.96 -18.15 -33.17
C ALA A 252 17.67 -18.05 -32.34
N VAL A 253 16.55 -18.49 -32.91
CA VAL A 253 15.24 -18.52 -32.25
C VAL A 253 15.30 -19.48 -31.06
N PRO A 254 14.88 -19.08 -29.85
CA PRO A 254 14.87 -19.97 -28.69
C PRO A 254 13.80 -21.06 -28.86
N ALA A 255 14.22 -22.32 -28.75
CA ALA A 255 13.31 -23.45 -28.67
C ALA A 255 12.64 -23.47 -27.28
N ILE A 256 11.30 -23.55 -27.24
CA ILE A 256 10.53 -23.63 -25.99
C ILE A 256 10.18 -25.10 -25.74
N GLU A 257 10.62 -25.63 -24.60
CA GLU A 257 10.30 -26.99 -24.16
C GLU A 257 9.06 -26.95 -23.26
N VAL A 258 8.01 -27.67 -23.66
CA VAL A 258 6.74 -27.75 -22.91
C VAL A 258 6.60 -29.18 -22.37
N PRO A 259 6.65 -29.37 -21.04
CA PRO A 259 6.52 -30.69 -20.44
C PRO A 259 5.08 -31.22 -20.55
N ARG A 260 4.96 -32.51 -20.88
CA ARG A 260 3.69 -33.25 -20.93
C ARG A 260 3.48 -34.08 -19.65
N PRO A 261 2.22 -34.43 -19.32
CA PRO A 261 1.88 -35.23 -18.15
C PRO A 261 2.41 -36.69 -18.19
N ASP A 262 3.01 -37.13 -19.29
CA ASP A 262 3.61 -38.46 -19.47
C ASP A 262 5.15 -38.47 -19.33
N LEU A 263 5.74 -37.38 -18.84
CA LEU A 263 7.19 -37.19 -18.67
C LEU A 263 8.02 -37.23 -19.97
N SER A 264 7.38 -37.14 -21.14
CA SER A 264 8.09 -36.94 -22.41
C SER A 264 8.31 -35.45 -22.71
N VAL A 265 9.48 -35.11 -23.29
CA VAL A 265 9.80 -33.76 -23.78
C VAL A 265 9.62 -33.73 -25.30
N ARG A 266 8.67 -32.92 -25.77
CA ARG A 266 8.47 -32.71 -27.21
C ARG A 266 8.95 -31.33 -27.61
N ARG A 267 10.01 -31.28 -28.43
CA ARG A 267 10.55 -30.05 -29.01
C ARG A 267 9.63 -29.57 -30.14
N MET A 268 9.03 -28.39 -30.00
CA MET A 268 8.30 -27.74 -31.08
C MET A 268 9.15 -26.66 -31.72
N VAL A 269 9.36 -26.75 -33.03
CA VAL A 269 9.91 -25.68 -33.85
C VAL A 269 8.72 -24.90 -34.40
N LEU A 270 8.62 -23.60 -34.10
CA LEU A 270 7.59 -22.75 -34.69
C LEU A 270 7.87 -22.61 -36.20
N PRO A 271 6.84 -22.65 -37.06
CA PRO A 271 7.00 -22.29 -38.46
C PRO A 271 7.38 -20.82 -38.58
N ASP A 272 8.30 -20.51 -39.49
CA ASP A 272 8.71 -19.14 -39.84
C ASP A 272 7.49 -18.35 -40.31
N PHE A 273 7.14 -17.30 -39.57
CA PHE A 273 6.17 -16.31 -40.02
C PHE A 273 6.94 -15.19 -40.72
N ALA A 274 6.71 -15.04 -42.02
CA ALA A 274 7.13 -13.86 -42.75
C ALA A 274 6.44 -12.63 -42.13
N PRO A 275 7.18 -11.60 -41.67
CA PRO A 275 6.56 -10.41 -41.10
C PRO A 275 5.74 -9.71 -42.19
N PRO A 276 4.51 -9.27 -41.90
CA PRO A 276 3.77 -8.43 -42.84
C PRO A 276 4.55 -7.14 -43.07
N ARG A 277 4.81 -6.81 -44.34
CA ARG A 277 5.30 -5.49 -44.73
C ARG A 277 4.22 -4.47 -44.39
N LEU A 278 4.45 -3.72 -43.32
CA LEU A 278 3.74 -2.46 -43.06
C LEU A 278 4.30 -1.43 -44.02
N GLU A 279 3.59 -1.17 -45.12
CA GLU A 279 3.78 0.05 -45.89
C GLU A 279 3.38 1.22 -44.99
N LEU A 280 4.36 2.03 -44.62
CA LEU A 280 4.12 3.33 -44.02
C LEU A 280 3.51 4.23 -45.10
N ASP A 281 2.19 4.31 -45.12
CA ASP A 281 1.51 5.42 -45.78
C ASP A 281 1.86 6.70 -45.03
N THR A 282 2.47 7.62 -45.77
CA THR A 282 3.02 8.87 -45.27
C THR A 282 1.86 9.77 -44.82
N CYS A 283 1.77 10.03 -43.52
CA CYS A 283 0.86 11.04 -42.98
C CYS A 283 1.23 12.40 -43.56
N ARG A 284 0.41 12.84 -44.52
CA ARG A 284 0.30 14.19 -45.06
C ARG A 284 0.08 15.18 -43.91
N THR A 285 1.02 16.11 -43.74
CA THR A 285 0.94 17.23 -42.81
C THR A 285 -0.26 18.12 -43.18
N LEU A 286 -1.31 18.10 -42.36
CA LEU A 286 -2.34 19.14 -42.36
C LEU A 286 -1.80 20.30 -41.51
N ALA A 287 -1.12 21.23 -42.16
CA ALA A 287 -0.97 22.59 -41.65
C ALA A 287 -2.35 23.26 -41.79
N ALA A 288 -3.01 23.50 -40.66
CA ALA A 288 -4.19 24.36 -40.61
C ALA A 288 -3.71 25.81 -40.41
N ASP A 289 -3.89 26.60 -41.46
CA ASP A 289 -3.92 28.05 -41.43
C ASP A 289 -4.85 28.55 -40.32
N LEU A 290 -4.27 29.19 -39.31
CA LEU A 290 -4.99 30.09 -38.42
C LEU A 290 -4.66 31.51 -38.87
N ALA A 291 -5.44 31.95 -39.86
CA ALA A 291 -5.42 33.30 -40.39
C ALA A 291 -5.78 34.30 -39.29
N ALA A 292 -4.95 35.34 -39.21
CA ALA A 292 -5.11 36.49 -38.35
C ALA A 292 -6.44 37.21 -38.62
N ALA A 293 -7.27 37.33 -37.58
CA ALA A 293 -8.32 38.33 -37.53
C ALA A 293 -7.76 39.54 -36.76
N THR A 294 -7.38 40.58 -37.50
CA THR A 294 -7.20 41.95 -37.01
C THR A 294 -8.53 42.51 -36.53
N PRO A 295 -8.66 43.02 -35.29
CA PRO A 295 -9.74 43.93 -34.97
C PRO A 295 -9.38 45.35 -35.45
N ASP A 296 -10.34 45.93 -36.18
CA ASP A 296 -10.32 47.28 -36.72
C ASP A 296 -10.04 48.35 -35.65
N THR A 297 -9.09 49.21 -35.99
CA THR A 297 -8.88 50.53 -35.39
C THR A 297 -10.05 51.42 -35.80
N THR A 298 -10.86 51.88 -34.84
CA THR A 298 -11.76 53.02 -35.03
C THR A 298 -11.34 54.14 -34.10
N ASP A 299 -11.02 55.27 -34.73
CA ASP A 299 -10.58 56.55 -34.19
C ASP A 299 -11.69 57.32 -33.44
N ALA A 300 -11.28 57.97 -32.34
CA ALA A 300 -11.68 59.29 -31.81
C ALA A 300 -13.15 59.58 -31.38
N PRO A 301 -13.45 60.60 -30.52
CA PRO A 301 -12.57 61.66 -29.99
C PRO A 301 -12.61 61.89 -28.46
N ALA A 302 -11.69 62.78 -28.08
CA ALA A 302 -11.39 63.31 -26.74
C ALA A 302 -12.54 64.05 -26.04
N THR A 303 -12.59 63.93 -24.71
CA THR A 303 -13.11 64.99 -23.83
C THR A 303 -12.45 64.89 -22.44
N ALA A 304 -11.78 65.97 -22.03
CA ALA A 304 -11.28 66.21 -20.67
C ALA A 304 -12.45 66.53 -19.71
N PRO A 305 -12.27 66.38 -18.38
CA PRO A 305 -11.81 67.50 -17.55
C PRO A 305 -10.78 67.05 -16.48
N ASP A 306 -9.72 67.80 -16.22
CA ASP A 306 -9.63 69.04 -15.43
C ASP A 306 -9.67 68.83 -13.90
N THR A 307 -8.53 69.19 -13.29
CA THR A 307 -8.27 69.65 -11.91
C THR A 307 -8.93 68.95 -10.71
N THR A 308 -8.12 68.52 -9.73
CA THR A 308 -8.04 69.20 -8.42
C THR A 308 -6.89 68.62 -7.59
N ASP A 309 -5.93 69.51 -7.39
CA ASP A 309 -4.83 69.50 -6.44
C ASP A 309 -5.37 69.71 -5.00
N ALA A 310 -4.92 68.91 -4.03
CA ALA A 310 -5.03 69.24 -2.61
C ALA A 310 -4.10 68.36 -1.75
N THR A 311 -2.88 68.88 -1.55
CA THR A 311 -2.09 68.61 -0.35
C THR A 311 -2.64 69.47 0.80
N PRO A 312 -2.67 68.98 2.05
CA PRO A 312 -2.04 69.80 3.08
C PRO A 312 -1.21 68.99 4.07
N THR A 313 0.03 69.45 4.19
CA THR A 313 0.95 69.26 5.29
C THR A 313 0.35 69.78 6.60
N GLY A 314 0.42 68.97 7.66
CA GLY A 314 0.19 69.41 9.04
C GLY A 314 1.13 68.66 9.99
N PRO A 315 2.06 69.33 10.68
CA PRO A 315 2.86 68.72 11.74
C PRO A 315 2.12 68.89 13.08
N GLY A 316 1.78 67.76 13.71
CA GLY A 316 1.08 67.72 14.99
C GLY A 316 1.79 66.82 15.98
N THR A 317 2.65 67.44 16.79
CA THR A 317 3.28 66.95 18.02
C THR A 317 2.27 66.34 19.00
N ALA A 318 2.55 65.14 19.52
CA ALA A 318 2.41 64.79 20.95
C ALA A 318 2.83 63.32 21.20
N ASP A 319 3.99 63.17 21.83
CA ASP A 319 4.38 61.98 22.59
C ASP A 319 3.33 61.67 23.68
N GLY A 320 2.90 60.41 23.73
CA GLY A 320 2.12 59.85 24.83
C GLY A 320 2.30 58.34 24.87
N PRO A 321 2.89 57.75 25.93
CA PRO A 321 3.04 56.30 26.03
C PRO A 321 1.72 55.71 26.52
N ALA A 322 0.85 55.33 25.58
CA ALA A 322 -0.32 54.53 25.88
C ALA A 322 0.08 53.05 25.92
N THR A 323 0.57 52.62 27.08
CA THR A 323 0.77 51.22 27.46
C THR A 323 -0.59 50.56 27.71
N GLY A 324 -1.41 50.43 26.66
CA GLY A 324 -2.66 49.69 26.67
C GLY A 324 -2.43 48.34 26.02
N VAL A 325 -1.97 47.36 26.80
CA VAL A 325 -2.03 45.94 26.39
C VAL A 325 -3.50 45.56 26.41
N ASP A 326 -4.19 45.85 25.30
CA ASP A 326 -5.54 45.42 25.06
C ASP A 326 -5.48 43.89 24.91
N ALA A 327 -5.73 43.19 26.02
CA ALA A 327 -5.83 41.75 26.08
C ALA A 327 -7.10 41.35 25.32
N GLY A 328 -6.97 41.35 23.98
CA GLY A 328 -8.04 41.03 23.05
C GLY A 328 -8.73 39.74 23.49
N SER A 329 -10.02 39.84 23.78
CA SER A 329 -10.85 38.71 24.17
C SER A 329 -10.60 37.54 23.21
N PRO A 330 -10.39 36.31 23.72
CA PRO A 330 -10.14 35.16 22.89
C PRO A 330 -11.27 35.04 21.84
N PRO A 331 -10.93 34.85 20.56
CA PRO A 331 -11.92 34.84 19.49
C PRO A 331 -12.98 33.78 19.80
N ALA A 332 -14.24 34.20 19.77
CA ALA A 332 -15.37 33.32 20.08
C ALA A 332 -15.28 32.03 19.23
N PRO A 333 -15.49 30.85 19.85
CA PRO A 333 -15.46 29.58 19.12
C PRO A 333 -16.48 29.63 17.99
N ARG A 334 -16.01 29.53 16.73
CA ARG A 334 -16.91 29.50 15.58
C ARG A 334 -17.81 28.28 15.66
N ALA A 335 -19.09 28.46 15.38
CA ALA A 335 -20.03 27.37 15.22
C ALA A 335 -19.47 26.37 14.19
N VAL A 336 -19.25 25.12 14.62
CA VAL A 336 -18.75 24.04 13.77
C VAL A 336 -19.85 23.72 12.76
N ARG A 337 -19.66 24.16 11.51
CA ARG A 337 -20.56 23.75 10.42
C ARG A 337 -20.34 22.25 10.14
N PRO A 338 -21.40 21.48 9.85
CA PRO A 338 -21.23 20.10 9.41
C PRO A 338 -20.36 20.08 8.15
N GLY A 339 -19.24 19.35 8.20
CA GLY A 339 -18.34 19.25 7.05
C GLY A 339 -18.98 18.47 5.89
N ALA A 340 -18.48 18.67 4.68
CA ALA A 340 -18.97 17.92 3.52
C ALA A 340 -18.70 16.42 3.69
N ALA A 341 -19.71 15.59 3.42
CA ALA A 341 -19.56 14.14 3.44
C ALA A 341 -18.66 13.68 2.27
N TRP A 342 -17.86 12.64 2.51
CA TRP A 342 -16.99 12.05 1.49
C TRP A 342 -16.92 10.54 1.65
N PHE A 343 -16.50 9.87 0.57
CA PHE A 343 -16.45 8.40 0.51
C PHE A 343 -15.07 7.87 0.91
N GLY A 344 -15.02 7.01 1.94
CA GLY A 344 -13.79 6.39 2.41
C GLY A 344 -13.34 5.25 1.50
N VAL A 345 -12.16 5.37 0.87
CA VAL A 345 -11.61 4.32 0.00
C VAL A 345 -10.78 3.34 0.81
N ARG A 346 -11.14 2.05 0.82
CA ARG A 346 -10.31 0.99 1.43
C ARG A 346 -9.46 0.30 0.37
N ALA A 347 -8.20 0.01 0.69
CA ALA A 347 -7.30 -0.72 -0.20
C ALA A 347 -7.76 -2.17 -0.32
N ARG A 348 -8.05 -2.60 -1.56
CA ARG A 348 -8.37 -3.99 -1.88
C ARG A 348 -8.15 -4.22 -3.37
N THR A 349 -7.52 -5.35 -3.69
CA THR A 349 -7.45 -5.91 -5.05
C THR A 349 -7.46 -7.41 -4.96
N ASP A 350 -8.30 -8.05 -5.76
CA ASP A 350 -8.30 -9.49 -5.98
C ASP A 350 -8.33 -9.80 -7.50
N GLU A 351 -8.25 -11.07 -7.86
CA GLU A 351 -8.27 -11.50 -9.27
C GLU A 351 -9.56 -11.06 -10.00
N THR A 352 -10.68 -10.97 -9.29
CA THR A 352 -11.95 -10.52 -9.89
C THR A 352 -11.90 -9.04 -10.22
N ASP A 353 -11.27 -8.23 -9.36
CA ASP A 353 -11.01 -6.82 -9.64
C ASP A 353 -10.12 -6.62 -10.87
N ARG A 354 -9.15 -7.50 -11.12
CA ARG A 354 -8.31 -7.46 -12.33
C ARG A 354 -9.14 -7.60 -13.60
N GLU A 355 -9.99 -8.61 -13.68
CA GLU A 355 -10.82 -8.84 -14.86
C GLU A 355 -11.85 -7.73 -15.05
N ARG A 356 -12.42 -7.20 -13.96
CA ARG A 356 -13.29 -6.02 -14.04
C ARG A 356 -12.54 -4.79 -14.55
N LEU A 357 -11.32 -4.52 -14.05
CA LEU A 357 -10.50 -3.42 -14.55
C LEU A 357 -10.18 -3.58 -16.04
N ARG A 358 -9.93 -4.81 -16.50
CA ARG A 358 -9.73 -5.10 -17.91
C ARG A 358 -10.96 -4.75 -18.74
N THR A 359 -12.17 -5.06 -18.25
CA THR A 359 -13.43 -4.66 -18.89
C THR A 359 -13.60 -3.13 -18.91
N VAL A 360 -13.41 -2.46 -17.77
CA VAL A 360 -13.62 -1.01 -17.60
C VAL A 360 -12.63 -0.17 -18.41
N LEU A 361 -11.35 -0.55 -18.41
CA LEU A 361 -10.29 0.20 -19.09
C LEU A 361 -10.06 -0.23 -20.55
N GLY A 362 -10.57 -1.42 -20.94
CA GLY A 362 -10.45 -1.95 -22.29
C GLY A 362 -9.00 -2.01 -22.78
N TRP A 363 -8.72 -1.38 -23.93
CA TRP A 363 -7.37 -1.34 -24.50
C TRP A 363 -6.35 -0.59 -23.62
N LYS A 364 -6.79 0.39 -22.81
CA LYS A 364 -5.89 1.12 -21.89
C LYS A 364 -5.31 0.19 -20.83
N PHE A 365 -6.07 -0.82 -20.39
CA PHE A 365 -5.56 -1.85 -19.47
C PHE A 365 -4.33 -2.54 -20.04
N GLN A 366 -4.39 -2.94 -21.32
CA GLN A 366 -3.28 -3.64 -21.99
C GLN A 366 -2.07 -2.75 -22.20
N ALA A 367 -2.28 -1.46 -22.50
CA ALA A 367 -1.19 -0.51 -22.59
C ALA A 367 -0.50 -0.32 -21.23
N HIS A 368 -1.27 -0.08 -20.17
CA HIS A 368 -0.75 0.09 -18.82
C HIS A 368 -0.11 -1.18 -18.27
N SER A 369 -0.64 -2.37 -18.58
CA SER A 369 -0.08 -3.63 -18.10
C SER A 369 1.32 -3.90 -18.66
N ARG A 370 1.57 -3.53 -19.92
CA ARG A 370 2.91 -3.58 -20.53
C ARG A 370 3.89 -2.63 -19.82
N THR A 371 3.45 -1.40 -19.53
CA THR A 371 4.26 -0.43 -18.78
C THR A 371 4.61 -0.94 -17.39
N VAL A 372 3.65 -1.48 -16.63
CA VAL A 372 3.91 -2.05 -15.31
C VAL A 372 4.81 -3.28 -15.40
N THR A 373 4.59 -4.18 -16.36
CA THR A 373 5.45 -5.36 -16.55
C THR A 373 6.91 -4.96 -16.80
N ARG A 374 7.12 -3.91 -17.60
CA ARG A 374 8.45 -3.32 -17.80
C ARG A 374 9.00 -2.73 -16.50
N ALA A 375 8.20 -1.95 -15.78
CA ALA A 375 8.60 -1.35 -14.49
C ALA A 375 9.01 -2.41 -13.45
N LEU A 376 8.19 -3.46 -13.28
CA LEU A 376 8.47 -4.60 -12.39
C LEU A 376 9.73 -5.36 -12.83
N SER A 377 10.06 -5.38 -14.12
CA SER A 377 11.29 -6.00 -14.64
C SER A 377 12.54 -5.19 -14.36
N LEU A 378 12.43 -3.87 -14.42
CA LEU A 378 13.53 -2.97 -14.10
C LEU A 378 13.75 -2.81 -12.59
N ARG A 379 12.72 -3.08 -11.76
CA ARG A 379 12.74 -2.83 -10.31
C ARG A 379 12.23 -4.06 -9.54
N PRO A 380 13.09 -5.08 -9.31
CA PRO A 380 12.67 -6.30 -8.63
C PRO A 380 12.17 -6.06 -7.20
N GLY A 381 12.58 -4.96 -6.55
CA GLY A 381 12.08 -4.59 -5.22
C GLY A 381 10.56 -4.38 -5.14
N LEU A 382 9.91 -3.98 -6.25
CA LEU A 382 8.45 -3.88 -6.33
C LEU A 382 7.76 -5.26 -6.35
N ARG A 383 8.49 -6.32 -6.73
CA ARG A 383 7.97 -7.70 -6.73
C ARG A 383 7.97 -8.29 -5.33
N SER A 384 8.89 -7.88 -4.48
CA SER A 384 8.94 -8.38 -3.09
C SER A 384 7.84 -7.79 -2.21
N ALA A 385 7.22 -6.69 -2.63
CA ALA A 385 6.04 -6.13 -2.00
C ALA A 385 4.76 -6.94 -2.29
N VAL A 386 4.81 -7.95 -3.16
CA VAL A 386 3.67 -8.81 -3.53
C VAL A 386 3.13 -9.53 -2.27
N GLY A 387 2.15 -8.90 -1.64
CA GLY A 387 1.36 -9.45 -0.55
C GLY A 387 0.10 -10.17 -1.06
N GLU A 388 -0.96 -10.11 -0.25
CA GLU A 388 -2.29 -10.68 -0.52
C GLU A 388 -3.01 -10.08 -1.75
N TYR A 389 -2.50 -8.96 -2.24
CA TYR A 389 -3.13 -8.13 -3.25
C TYR A 389 -2.59 -8.39 -4.65
N ASP A 390 -3.47 -8.23 -5.62
CA ASP A 390 -3.08 -8.21 -7.01
C ASP A 390 -2.35 -6.91 -7.37
N VAL A 391 -1.02 -6.96 -7.25
CA VAL A 391 -0.11 -5.85 -7.56
C VAL A 391 -0.31 -5.32 -8.99
N MET A 392 -0.61 -6.20 -9.95
CA MET A 392 -0.75 -5.82 -11.36
C MET A 392 -2.00 -4.95 -11.54
N ALA A 393 -3.15 -5.39 -11.04
CA ALA A 393 -4.38 -4.61 -11.05
C ALA A 393 -4.21 -3.25 -10.36
N GLY A 394 -3.58 -3.24 -9.17
CA GLY A 394 -3.36 -2.01 -8.41
C GLY A 394 -2.50 -0.99 -9.13
N LEU A 395 -1.35 -1.40 -9.68
CA LEU A 395 -0.45 -0.49 -10.38
C LEU A 395 -1.02 0.00 -11.73
N VAL A 396 -1.82 -0.81 -12.42
CA VAL A 396 -2.57 -0.35 -13.61
C VAL A 396 -3.58 0.73 -13.25
N ALA A 397 -4.30 0.57 -12.14
CA ALA A 397 -5.23 1.60 -11.68
C ALA A 397 -4.50 2.92 -11.36
N VAL A 398 -3.32 2.87 -10.74
CA VAL A 398 -2.49 4.08 -10.51
C VAL A 398 -2.10 4.75 -11.83
N LEU A 399 -1.64 3.99 -12.83
CA LEU A 399 -1.33 4.54 -14.16
C LEU A 399 -2.56 5.14 -14.85
N ALA A 400 -3.73 4.51 -14.70
CA ALA A 400 -4.98 5.03 -15.25
C ALA A 400 -5.34 6.38 -14.63
N LEU A 401 -5.20 6.54 -13.31
CA LEU A 401 -5.42 7.83 -12.63
C LEU A 401 -4.52 8.92 -13.19
N LEU A 402 -3.24 8.62 -13.42
CA LEU A 402 -2.27 9.57 -13.99
C LEU A 402 -2.55 9.92 -15.46
N ASN A 403 -3.31 9.08 -16.17
CA ASN A 403 -3.62 9.24 -17.60
C ASN A 403 -5.07 9.72 -17.84
N GLY A 404 -5.50 10.72 -17.06
CA GLY A 404 -6.77 11.44 -17.22
C GLY A 404 -7.99 10.80 -16.54
N VAL A 405 -7.94 9.51 -16.14
CA VAL A 405 -9.06 8.90 -15.39
C VAL A 405 -9.18 9.50 -13.98
N GLY A 406 -8.09 10.08 -13.47
CA GLY A 406 -8.01 10.68 -12.14
C GLY A 406 -9.03 11.79 -11.90
N GLU A 407 -9.34 12.63 -12.90
CA GLU A 407 -10.30 13.73 -12.73
C GLU A 407 -11.70 13.24 -12.38
N ARG A 408 -12.20 12.23 -13.12
CA ARG A 408 -13.51 11.61 -12.85
C ARG A 408 -13.53 10.96 -11.46
N VAL A 409 -12.49 10.19 -11.13
CA VAL A 409 -12.42 9.48 -9.84
C VAL A 409 -12.34 10.49 -8.69
N ASN A 410 -11.47 11.49 -8.79
CA ASN A 410 -11.27 12.49 -7.76
C ASN A 410 -12.50 13.40 -7.58
N GLY A 411 -13.16 13.80 -8.66
CA GLY A 411 -14.40 14.58 -8.59
C GLY A 411 -15.51 13.83 -7.85
N ALA A 412 -15.69 12.54 -8.13
CA ALA A 412 -16.66 11.71 -7.43
C ALA A 412 -16.30 11.51 -5.94
N LEU A 413 -15.03 11.27 -5.61
CA LEU A 413 -14.57 11.11 -4.22
C LEU A 413 -14.76 12.39 -3.38
N ARG A 414 -14.69 13.56 -4.01
CA ARG A 414 -14.93 14.87 -3.39
C ARG A 414 -16.41 15.27 -3.31
N GLY A 415 -17.33 14.35 -3.62
CA GLY A 415 -18.76 14.59 -3.48
C GLY A 415 -19.43 15.21 -4.71
N GLY A 416 -18.77 15.24 -5.88
CA GLY A 416 -19.38 15.65 -7.15
C GLY A 416 -20.48 14.71 -7.67
N GLY A 417 -20.86 13.70 -6.90
CA GLY A 417 -21.89 12.71 -7.21
C GLY A 417 -21.69 11.44 -6.38
N THR A 418 -22.65 10.51 -6.45
CA THR A 418 -22.45 9.16 -5.91
C THR A 418 -21.45 8.42 -6.80
N PRO A 419 -20.30 7.94 -6.28
CA PRO A 419 -19.34 7.23 -7.09
C PRO A 419 -19.97 5.92 -7.59
N ASP A 420 -20.00 5.73 -8.90
CA ASP A 420 -20.43 4.48 -9.52
C ASP A 420 -19.47 3.31 -9.19
N GLU A 421 -19.89 2.08 -9.53
CA GLU A 421 -19.10 0.88 -9.22
C GLU A 421 -17.70 0.89 -9.86
N ASP A 422 -17.55 1.50 -11.04
CA ASP A 422 -16.29 1.58 -11.77
C ASP A 422 -15.32 2.56 -11.10
N VAL A 423 -15.81 3.71 -10.66
CA VAL A 423 -15.04 4.68 -9.86
C VAL A 423 -14.59 4.05 -8.55
N GLN A 424 -15.49 3.33 -7.86
CA GLN A 424 -15.15 2.63 -6.62
C GLN A 424 -14.10 1.53 -6.86
N LEU A 425 -14.19 0.80 -7.98
CA LEU A 425 -13.18 -0.17 -8.42
C LEU A 425 -11.82 0.48 -8.66
N LEU A 426 -11.78 1.54 -9.46
CA LEU A 426 -10.54 2.25 -9.76
C LEU A 426 -9.90 2.82 -8.48
N ALA A 427 -10.70 3.40 -7.59
CA ALA A 427 -10.20 3.98 -6.34
C ALA A 427 -9.64 2.90 -5.39
N ARG A 428 -10.35 1.79 -5.15
CA ARG A 428 -9.84 0.71 -4.27
C ARG A 428 -8.58 0.06 -4.81
N CYS A 429 -8.53 -0.15 -6.13
CA CYS A 429 -7.38 -0.76 -6.79
C CYS A 429 -6.19 0.19 -6.79
N ALA A 430 -6.39 1.46 -7.12
CA ALA A 430 -5.32 2.45 -7.10
C ALA A 430 -4.74 2.63 -5.70
N ARG A 431 -5.59 2.67 -4.65
CA ARG A 431 -5.12 2.72 -3.27
C ARG A 431 -4.26 1.51 -2.91
N ALA A 432 -4.71 0.30 -3.26
CA ALA A 432 -3.91 -0.92 -3.04
C ALA A 432 -2.59 -0.90 -3.82
N GLY A 433 -2.59 -0.36 -5.05
CA GLY A 433 -1.38 -0.18 -5.87
C GLY A 433 -0.39 0.81 -5.27
N LEU A 434 -0.88 1.95 -4.77
CA LEU A 434 -0.05 2.95 -4.08
C LEU A 434 0.62 2.35 -2.84
N GLU A 435 -0.07 1.51 -2.07
CA GLU A 435 0.50 0.84 -0.89
C GLU A 435 1.72 -0.06 -1.22
N GLN A 436 1.83 -0.53 -2.47
CA GLN A 436 2.98 -1.32 -2.95
C GLN A 436 4.20 -0.48 -3.30
N LEU A 437 4.03 0.82 -3.50
CA LEU A 437 5.11 1.72 -3.91
C LEU A 437 5.89 2.22 -2.69
N PRO A 438 7.18 2.55 -2.84
CA PRO A 438 7.96 3.11 -1.75
C PRO A 438 7.36 4.42 -1.22
N ALA A 439 7.26 4.52 0.10
CA ALA A 439 6.83 5.73 0.77
C ALA A 439 7.92 6.82 0.76
N VAL A 440 7.48 8.06 0.82
CA VAL A 440 8.30 9.26 0.93
C VAL A 440 8.12 9.81 2.34
N GLY A 441 9.19 9.71 3.14
CA GLY A 441 9.30 10.40 4.42
C GLY A 441 10.08 11.71 4.25
N GLY A 442 9.40 12.85 4.32
CA GLY A 442 10.03 14.16 4.14
C GLY A 442 9.16 15.18 3.40
N PRO A 443 9.74 16.32 2.99
CA PRO A 443 9.01 17.39 2.32
C PRO A 443 8.58 16.97 0.91
N VAL A 444 7.33 17.24 0.58
CA VAL A 444 6.75 17.17 -0.77
C VAL A 444 5.95 18.43 -1.04
N PHE A 445 5.74 18.75 -2.31
CA PHE A 445 5.22 20.05 -2.73
C PHE A 445 4.08 19.91 -3.73
N ALA A 446 3.11 20.80 -3.65
CA ALA A 446 2.08 20.93 -4.67
C ALA A 446 1.78 22.41 -4.94
N ALA A 447 1.43 22.73 -6.18
CA ALA A 447 0.96 24.07 -6.52
C ALA A 447 -0.52 24.19 -6.13
N ALA A 448 -0.88 25.28 -5.47
CA ALA A 448 -2.26 25.60 -5.16
C ALA A 448 -3.02 25.98 -6.44
N PRO A 449 -4.35 25.78 -6.46
CA PRO A 449 -5.20 26.35 -7.50
C PRO A 449 -4.95 27.85 -7.68
N ALA A 450 -5.02 28.33 -8.91
CA ALA A 450 -4.91 29.77 -9.20
C ALA A 450 -6.07 30.54 -8.55
N GLY A 451 -5.77 31.77 -8.07
CA GLY A 451 -6.76 32.63 -7.41
C GLY A 451 -7.21 32.17 -6.03
N LEU A 452 -6.55 31.16 -5.45
CA LEU A 452 -6.85 30.72 -4.10
C LEU A 452 -6.29 31.71 -3.07
N GLU A 453 -7.18 32.40 -2.36
CA GLU A 453 -6.84 33.16 -1.14
C GLU A 453 -6.53 32.18 0.00
N VAL A 454 -5.25 31.88 0.15
CA VAL A 454 -4.74 30.81 1.01
C VAL A 454 -4.77 31.21 2.49
N THR A 455 -4.44 32.47 2.80
CA THR A 455 -4.23 32.99 4.16
C THR A 455 -5.47 32.93 5.03
N ASP A 456 -6.64 33.22 4.48
CA ASP A 456 -7.89 33.21 5.26
C ASP A 456 -8.47 31.79 5.47
N ARG A 457 -8.06 30.86 4.60
CA ARG A 457 -8.66 29.54 4.47
C ARG A 457 -8.01 28.48 5.35
N TYR A 458 -6.70 28.56 5.54
CA TYR A 458 -5.92 27.55 6.25
C TYR A 458 -5.41 28.12 7.58
N ARG A 459 -5.99 27.70 8.71
CA ARG A 459 -5.53 28.15 10.03
C ARG A 459 -4.64 27.11 10.68
N ALA A 460 -3.58 27.57 11.35
CA ALA A 460 -2.71 26.69 12.13
C ALA A 460 -3.54 25.88 13.15
N GLY A 461 -3.31 24.57 13.18
CA GLY A 461 -4.03 23.61 14.01
C GLY A 461 -5.24 22.96 13.33
N ASP A 462 -5.72 23.51 12.20
CA ASP A 462 -6.84 22.91 11.47
C ASP A 462 -6.48 21.50 10.97
N LEU A 463 -7.47 20.60 11.03
CA LEU A 463 -7.35 19.25 10.51
C LEU A 463 -8.09 19.16 9.17
N LEU A 464 -7.35 18.80 8.14
CA LEU A 464 -7.84 18.61 6.79
C LEU A 464 -7.93 17.11 6.47
N VAL A 465 -8.94 16.75 5.69
CA VAL A 465 -9.04 15.45 5.04
C VAL A 465 -9.11 15.68 3.55
N GLU A 466 -8.27 15.00 2.80
CA GLU A 466 -8.27 15.05 1.35
C GLU A 466 -8.92 13.77 0.80
N PRO A 467 -10.17 13.81 0.32
CA PRO A 467 -10.86 12.62 -0.18
C PRO A 467 -10.27 12.05 -1.48
N ALA A 468 -9.59 12.87 -2.28
CA ALA A 468 -9.07 12.49 -3.59
C ALA A 468 -7.62 11.99 -3.53
N PHE A 469 -7.17 11.39 -4.63
CA PHE A 469 -5.75 11.13 -4.85
C PHE A 469 -5.04 12.42 -5.25
N THR A 470 -3.96 12.75 -4.54
CA THR A 470 -3.24 14.02 -4.73
C THR A 470 -1.84 13.75 -5.23
N ALA A 471 -1.58 14.09 -6.50
CA ALA A 471 -0.23 14.10 -7.04
C ALA A 471 0.56 15.27 -6.46
N VAL A 472 1.80 14.99 -6.06
CA VAL A 472 2.73 15.96 -5.48
C VAL A 472 4.11 15.77 -6.10
N SER A 473 4.93 16.81 -6.02
CA SER A 473 6.32 16.81 -6.46
C SER A 473 7.26 16.61 -5.28
N LEU A 474 8.36 15.89 -5.50
CA LEU A 474 9.46 15.78 -4.54
C LEU A 474 10.38 17.01 -4.56
N THR A 475 10.21 17.87 -5.56
CA THR A 475 10.92 19.14 -5.69
C THR A 475 9.92 20.26 -5.91
N GLY A 476 9.95 21.28 -5.07
CA GLY A 476 9.08 22.47 -5.11
C GLY A 476 9.46 23.46 -6.20
N GLY A 477 9.59 22.99 -7.44
CA GLY A 477 9.74 23.84 -8.62
C GLY A 477 8.60 24.85 -8.69
N ALA A 478 8.99 26.10 -8.91
CA ALA A 478 8.24 27.28 -8.54
C ALA A 478 8.40 28.29 -9.67
N GLU A 479 7.58 28.16 -10.71
CA GLU A 479 7.37 29.25 -11.66
C GLU A 479 5.96 29.79 -11.48
N GLY A 480 5.87 31.12 -11.29
CA GLY A 480 4.60 31.81 -11.10
C GLY A 480 4.25 32.08 -9.64
N GLY A 481 3.58 33.22 -9.42
CA GLY A 481 3.11 33.69 -8.11
C GLY A 481 1.90 32.93 -7.56
N ALA A 482 1.62 31.72 -8.07
CA ALA A 482 0.56 30.88 -7.53
C ALA A 482 0.95 30.38 -6.14
N GLY A 483 -0.04 30.29 -5.24
CA GLY A 483 0.16 29.75 -3.91
C GLY A 483 0.68 28.30 -3.93
N ARG A 484 1.23 27.82 -2.81
CA ARG A 484 1.87 26.51 -2.72
C ARG A 484 1.48 25.75 -1.47
N TYR A 485 1.57 24.44 -1.53
CA TYR A 485 1.53 23.55 -0.38
C TYR A 485 2.92 22.95 -0.17
N ALA A 486 3.48 23.10 1.02
CA ALA A 486 4.65 22.36 1.47
C ALA A 486 4.19 21.35 2.54
N ILE A 487 4.36 20.07 2.26
CA ILE A 487 3.75 19.00 3.03
C ILE A 487 4.85 18.10 3.57
N TRP A 488 4.90 17.91 4.89
CA TRP A 488 5.73 16.86 5.47
C TRP A 488 4.99 15.52 5.36
N SER A 489 5.43 14.72 4.39
CA SER A 489 4.90 13.39 4.10
C SER A 489 5.54 12.32 4.98
N ALA A 490 4.75 11.32 5.35
CA ALA A 490 5.20 10.03 5.84
C ALA A 490 4.77 8.87 4.92
N THR A 491 3.69 9.04 4.15
CA THR A 491 3.08 7.94 3.38
C THR A 491 2.86 8.23 1.89
N ALA A 492 3.15 9.43 1.38
CA ALA A 492 3.10 9.69 -0.06
C ALA A 492 3.96 8.67 -0.82
N ARG A 493 3.50 8.23 -1.99
CA ARG A 493 4.07 7.07 -2.68
C ARG A 493 4.77 7.48 -3.96
N ARG A 494 6.04 7.09 -4.10
CA ARG A 494 6.89 7.45 -5.23
C ARG A 494 6.37 6.86 -6.53
N LEU A 495 6.18 7.71 -7.55
CA LEU A 495 5.66 7.32 -8.86
C LEU A 495 6.75 7.15 -9.92
N ASP A 496 7.98 7.60 -9.66
CA ASP A 496 9.11 7.45 -10.59
C ASP A 496 9.40 5.99 -10.96
N GLN A 497 8.86 5.05 -10.19
CA GLN A 497 9.01 3.62 -10.41
C GLN A 497 8.18 3.06 -11.54
N LEU A 498 7.11 3.75 -11.92
CA LEU A 498 6.17 3.29 -12.92
C LEU A 498 6.59 3.62 -14.36
N GLY A 499 7.71 4.33 -14.53
CA GLY A 499 8.23 4.69 -15.86
C GLY A 499 7.28 5.60 -16.65
N VAL A 500 6.40 6.33 -15.96
CA VAL A 500 5.59 7.38 -16.57
C VAL A 500 6.58 8.46 -17.01
N PRO A 501 6.66 8.81 -18.30
CA PRO A 501 7.53 9.87 -18.74
C PRO A 501 7.08 11.14 -18.03
N ASP A 502 7.95 11.65 -17.19
CA ASP A 502 7.83 13.00 -16.70
C ASP A 502 7.91 13.90 -17.95
N GLY A 503 6.92 14.78 -18.12
CA GLY A 503 6.86 15.66 -19.30
C GLY A 503 8.17 16.41 -19.54
N PRO A 504 8.40 16.98 -20.73
CA PRO A 504 9.65 17.66 -21.07
C PRO A 504 10.05 18.66 -19.96
N GLY A 505 11.23 18.47 -19.36
CA GLY A 505 11.75 19.31 -18.28
C GLY A 505 11.49 18.81 -16.86
N ALA A 506 10.62 17.83 -16.65
CA ALA A 506 10.35 17.27 -15.33
C ALA A 506 11.39 16.20 -14.96
N ARG A 507 12.56 16.63 -14.48
CA ARG A 507 13.44 15.75 -13.67
C ARG A 507 12.98 15.62 -12.21
N ALA A 508 11.89 16.32 -11.87
CA ALA A 508 11.28 16.34 -10.56
C ALA A 508 10.59 15.00 -10.28
N GLY A 509 11.11 14.23 -9.34
CA GLY A 509 10.44 13.01 -8.90
C GLY A 509 9.01 13.32 -8.44
N ARG A 510 8.06 12.45 -8.78
CA ARG A 510 6.65 12.57 -8.40
C ARG A 510 6.28 11.60 -7.30
N ALA A 511 5.36 12.01 -6.45
CA ALA A 511 4.70 11.14 -5.50
C ALA A 511 3.19 11.37 -5.50
N MET A 512 2.44 10.50 -4.84
CA MET A 512 1.00 10.61 -4.72
C MET A 512 0.53 10.23 -3.32
N PHE A 513 -0.31 11.07 -2.72
CA PHE A 513 -1.08 10.71 -1.53
C PHE A 513 -2.32 9.90 -1.93
N ALA A 514 -2.67 8.94 -1.08
CA ALA A 514 -3.88 8.15 -1.27
C ALA A 514 -5.14 8.96 -0.92
N ALA A 515 -6.27 8.56 -1.50
CA ALA A 515 -7.58 9.07 -1.11
C ALA A 515 -7.84 8.90 0.41
N GLY A 516 -8.27 9.98 1.06
CA GLY A 516 -8.56 10.03 2.49
C GLY A 516 -7.35 10.39 3.38
N THR A 517 -6.23 10.86 2.81
CA THR A 517 -5.09 11.32 3.61
C THR A 517 -5.50 12.51 4.49
N ARG A 518 -4.96 12.55 5.71
CA ARG A 518 -5.25 13.57 6.72
C ARG A 518 -4.03 14.48 6.91
N PHE A 519 -4.26 15.78 7.05
CA PHE A 519 -3.20 16.76 7.24
C PHE A 519 -3.53 17.71 8.38
N THR A 520 -2.56 18.03 9.24
CA THR A 520 -2.63 19.19 10.13
C THR A 520 -2.03 20.40 9.42
N VAL A 521 -2.73 21.53 9.43
CA VAL A 521 -2.17 22.82 9.03
C VAL A 521 -1.21 23.30 10.11
N LEU A 522 0.06 23.48 9.76
CA LEU A 522 1.06 24.02 10.67
C LEU A 522 1.04 25.56 10.66
N GLY A 523 0.71 26.16 9.52
CA GLY A 523 0.62 27.60 9.34
C GLY A 523 0.64 27.99 7.87
N THR A 524 0.67 29.29 7.62
CA THR A 524 0.85 29.89 6.30
C THR A 524 2.04 30.83 6.34
N ASP A 525 2.94 30.70 5.37
CA ASP A 525 4.13 31.53 5.22
C ASP A 525 4.15 32.18 3.83
N GLU A 526 5.08 33.10 3.63
CA GLU A 526 5.45 33.58 2.29
C GLU A 526 6.54 32.66 1.70
N GLY A 527 6.30 32.15 0.50
CA GLY A 527 7.27 31.37 -0.25
C GLY A 527 8.44 32.23 -0.77
N PRO A 528 9.46 31.61 -1.39
CA PRO A 528 10.66 32.33 -1.85
C PRO A 528 10.39 33.41 -2.90
N ASP A 529 9.24 33.36 -3.58
CA ASP A 529 8.81 34.34 -4.58
C ASP A 529 7.74 35.31 -4.03
N GLY A 530 7.55 35.36 -2.71
CA GLY A 530 6.48 36.11 -2.04
C GLY A 530 5.08 35.48 -2.16
N ALA A 531 4.92 34.40 -2.92
CA ALA A 531 3.66 33.69 -3.08
C ALA A 531 3.26 32.96 -1.78
N PRO A 532 1.99 32.96 -1.37
CA PRO A 532 1.56 32.34 -0.12
C PRO A 532 1.80 30.82 -0.14
N CYS A 533 2.28 30.27 0.97
CA CYS A 533 2.60 28.85 1.14
C CYS A 533 1.92 28.28 2.38
N VAL A 534 1.10 27.24 2.23
CA VAL A 534 0.57 26.48 3.37
C VAL A 534 1.56 25.41 3.78
N LEU A 535 1.92 25.39 5.05
CA LEU A 535 2.70 24.32 5.65
C LEU A 535 1.75 23.26 6.23
N LEU A 536 1.89 22.03 5.75
CA LEU A 536 1.05 20.89 6.15
C LEU A 536 1.91 19.76 6.72
N ARG A 537 1.37 19.02 7.67
CA ARG A 537 1.94 17.75 8.15
C ARG A 537 0.94 16.63 7.96
N GLU A 538 1.35 15.56 7.29
CA GLU A 538 0.53 14.35 7.22
C GLU A 538 0.36 13.70 8.59
N ILE A 539 -0.87 13.30 8.92
CA ILE A 539 -1.18 12.53 10.13
C ILE A 539 -1.27 11.05 9.80
N VAL A 540 -0.39 10.28 10.41
CA VAL A 540 -0.47 8.81 10.45
C VAL A 540 -1.05 8.38 11.78
N VAL A 541 -1.96 7.40 11.76
CA VAL A 541 -2.61 6.85 12.96
C VAL A 541 -1.56 6.49 14.03
N GLY A 542 -1.80 6.89 15.28
CA GLY A 542 -0.92 6.64 16.42
C GLY A 542 0.14 7.72 16.69
N HIS A 543 0.27 8.75 15.84
CA HIS A 543 1.11 9.91 16.16
C HIS A 543 0.32 11.01 16.87
N GLN A 544 0.95 11.65 17.85
CA GLN A 544 0.33 12.73 18.62
C GLN A 544 -0.08 13.91 17.73
N ARG A 545 -1.26 14.45 18.02
CA ARG A 545 -1.80 15.69 17.46
C ARG A 545 -1.21 16.86 18.25
N GLY A 546 -0.32 17.61 17.61
CA GLY A 546 0.27 18.82 18.16
C GLY A 546 0.88 19.62 17.03
N LEU A 547 0.91 20.95 17.18
CA LEU A 547 1.68 21.81 16.29
C LEU A 547 3.16 21.43 16.43
N ASP A 548 3.73 20.93 15.34
CA ASP A 548 5.11 20.48 15.29
C ASP A 548 5.95 21.57 14.63
N GLU A 549 6.34 22.58 15.42
CA GLU A 549 7.17 23.70 14.97
C GLU A 549 8.50 23.24 14.36
N ARG A 550 9.02 22.10 14.81
CA ARG A 550 10.23 21.50 14.23
C ARG A 550 9.98 21.04 12.80
N VAL A 551 8.84 20.43 12.52
CA VAL A 551 8.46 20.07 11.15
C VAL A 551 8.19 21.31 10.31
N ALA A 552 7.55 22.34 10.86
CA ALA A 552 7.36 23.62 10.15
C ALA A 552 8.70 24.25 9.75
N GLY A 553 9.66 24.33 10.67
CA GLY A 553 11.02 24.81 10.40
C GLY A 553 11.72 24.04 9.29
N LYS A 554 11.64 22.70 9.29
CA LYS A 554 12.20 21.86 8.22
C LYS A 554 11.53 22.09 6.86
N LEU A 555 10.23 22.36 6.83
CA LEU A 555 9.52 22.68 5.60
C LEU A 555 9.96 24.04 5.04
N ARG A 556 10.16 25.04 5.91
CA ARG A 556 10.72 26.36 5.53
C ARG A 556 12.13 26.22 4.96
N GLU A 557 13.01 25.48 5.65
CA GLU A 557 14.36 25.19 5.15
C GLU A 557 14.31 24.48 3.79
N ALA A 558 13.43 23.49 3.64
CA ALA A 558 13.26 22.75 2.39
C ALA A 558 12.70 23.64 1.26
N LEU A 559 11.84 24.61 1.56
CA LEU A 559 11.35 25.61 0.61
C LEU A 559 12.46 26.57 0.18
N ALA A 560 13.26 27.06 1.12
CA ALA A 560 14.38 27.97 0.84
C ALA A 560 15.48 27.29 0.00
N ALA A 561 15.67 25.98 0.18
CA ALA A 561 16.65 25.19 -0.57
C ALA A 561 16.19 24.73 -1.96
N GLN A 562 14.96 25.03 -2.39
CA GLN A 562 14.45 24.54 -3.68
C GLN A 562 15.19 25.16 -4.86
N PRO A 563 15.61 24.34 -5.85
CA PRO A 563 16.10 24.88 -7.10
C PRO A 563 14.96 25.56 -7.85
N ARG A 564 15.26 26.71 -8.47
CA ARG A 564 14.35 27.30 -9.46
C ARG A 564 14.21 26.31 -10.62
N GLY A 565 12.98 25.87 -10.86
CA GLY A 565 12.66 24.87 -11.86
C GLY A 565 11.19 24.97 -12.24
N ALA A 566 10.83 24.26 -13.32
CA ALA A 566 9.48 24.28 -13.87
C ALA A 566 8.42 24.05 -12.77
N ALA A 567 7.38 24.89 -12.80
CA ALA A 567 6.26 24.77 -11.89
C ALA A 567 5.60 23.39 -12.01
N SER A 568 5.21 22.83 -10.86
CA SER A 568 4.24 21.74 -10.88
C SER A 568 2.90 22.27 -11.37
N ALA A 569 2.18 21.45 -12.15
CA ALA A 569 0.82 21.79 -12.54
C ALA A 569 -0.03 22.08 -11.28
N PRO A 570 -0.81 23.18 -11.27
CA PRO A 570 -1.65 23.50 -10.13
C PRO A 570 -2.65 22.38 -9.88
N LEU A 571 -2.91 22.11 -8.60
CA LEU A 571 -4.00 21.21 -8.25
C LEU A 571 -5.32 21.81 -8.76
N PRO A 572 -6.23 20.97 -9.29
CA PRO A 572 -7.53 21.45 -9.77
C PRO A 572 -8.47 21.87 -8.64
N TRP A 573 -8.11 21.62 -7.38
CA TRP A 573 -8.91 21.96 -6.20
C TRP A 573 -8.03 22.21 -4.96
N PRO A 574 -8.52 23.05 -4.02
CA PRO A 574 -7.83 23.33 -2.77
C PRO A 574 -7.79 22.09 -1.87
N LEU A 575 -6.64 21.76 -1.29
CA LEU A 575 -6.51 20.58 -0.41
C LEU A 575 -7.44 20.69 0.80
N GLY A 576 -8.26 19.66 1.03
CA GLY A 576 -9.13 19.58 2.21
C GLY A 576 -10.49 20.26 2.12
N PHE A 577 -10.83 20.90 1.00
CA PHE A 577 -12.07 21.67 0.86
C PHE A 577 -12.95 21.17 -0.30
N ALA A 578 -14.24 21.02 -0.05
CA ALA A 578 -15.24 20.78 -1.09
C ALA A 578 -15.42 22.02 -1.98
N ALA A 579 -16.24 21.89 -3.02
CA ALA A 579 -16.75 23.05 -3.74
C ALA A 579 -17.48 24.00 -2.76
N GLY A 580 -17.30 25.31 -2.94
CA GLY A 580 -17.89 26.32 -2.04
C GLY A 580 -17.12 26.52 -0.71
N ASP A 581 -15.84 26.12 -0.66
CA ASP A 581 -14.92 26.42 0.45
C ASP A 581 -15.32 25.83 1.81
N HIS A 582 -16.07 24.74 1.79
CA HIS A 582 -16.42 23.99 2.99
C HIS A 582 -15.39 22.90 3.26
N PRO A 583 -14.79 22.81 4.46
CA PRO A 583 -13.89 21.71 4.77
C PRO A 583 -14.65 20.38 4.75
N PHE A 584 -14.00 19.32 4.28
CA PHE A 584 -14.57 17.98 4.37
C PHE A 584 -14.69 17.56 5.84
N ALA A 585 -15.78 16.88 6.17
CA ALA A 585 -15.93 16.30 7.49
C ALA A 585 -14.78 15.32 7.75
N LEU A 586 -14.18 15.40 8.93
CA LEU A 586 -13.47 14.24 9.46
C LEU A 586 -14.54 13.17 9.54
N GLN A 587 -14.47 12.13 8.70
CA GLN A 587 -15.36 11.01 8.91
C GLN A 587 -15.21 10.66 10.40
N PRO A 588 -16.31 10.62 11.17
CA PRO A 588 -16.22 9.95 12.45
C PRO A 588 -15.63 8.60 12.07
N GLU A 589 -14.47 8.28 12.65
CA GLU A 589 -13.97 6.91 12.54
C GLU A 589 -15.20 6.06 12.77
N GLN A 590 -15.54 5.19 11.82
CA GLN A 590 -16.71 4.33 11.95
C GLN A 590 -16.46 3.54 13.23
N GLY A 591 -16.83 4.14 14.36
CA GLY A 591 -17.02 3.48 15.61
C GLY A 591 -18.03 2.45 15.18
N GLY A 592 -17.60 1.20 15.15
CA GLY A 592 -18.58 0.14 15.12
C GLY A 592 -19.49 0.49 16.28
N ASP A 593 -20.72 0.89 15.97
CA ASP A 593 -21.78 1.03 16.96
C ASP A 593 -21.85 -0.33 17.63
N ILE A 594 -21.15 -0.42 18.75
CA ILE A 594 -21.30 -1.47 19.71
C ILE A 594 -22.67 -1.14 20.28
N HIS A 595 -23.71 -1.78 19.74
CA HIS A 595 -24.97 -1.88 20.42
C HIS A 595 -24.67 -2.58 21.76
N GLU A 596 -24.35 -1.79 22.79
CA GLU A 596 -24.53 -2.19 24.17
C GLU A 596 -26.03 -2.45 24.32
N GLY A 597 -26.41 -3.71 24.11
CA GLY A 597 -27.68 -4.23 24.55
C GLY A 597 -27.72 -4.15 26.06
N VAL A 598 -28.18 -3.02 26.59
CA VAL A 598 -28.75 -2.95 27.93
C VAL A 598 -30.02 -3.81 27.88
N ASN A 599 -29.90 -5.06 28.34
CA ASN A 599 -31.07 -5.85 28.70
C ASN A 599 -31.55 -5.37 30.09
N PRO A 600 -32.86 -5.13 30.27
CA PRO A 600 -33.43 -4.66 31.53
C PRO A 600 -33.28 -5.66 32.69
#